data_AF-A0A5A7UX95-F1
#
_entry.id   AF-A0A5A7UX95-F1
#
_cell.length_a   1.000
_cell.length_b   1.000
_cell.length_c   1.000
_cell.angle_alpha   90.00
_cell.angle_beta   90.00
_cell.angle_gamma   90.00
#
_symmetry.space_group_name_H-M   'P 1'
#
loop_
_entity.id
_entity.type
_entity.pdbx_description
1 polymer ?
#
loop_
_entity_poly.entity_id
_entity_poly.type
_entity_poly.pdbx_seq_one_letter_code
_entity_poly.pdbx_strand_id
1 'polypeptide(L)'
;MAKGSLVSEKIKLLLGLVVLQLCYAGFHIVSRVALNIGVSKVVYPVYRNAIALALLGPFAYFLEKNERPPLTFSLLFQFFLLALLGITANQGFYLLGLNYASPTFASAMQNSVPAITFVMASVLRLEQVNFRRIDGLAKILGTIGSVGGATVITLYRGPPLLHNNFLTQGSNSLEMDDPTIKVQNWRWGCIYLLGHCLSWAGWMVFQGSLLKKYPAKLTLTSYTCFFGLIQFLVIAGFVETDYQYWKIQSAEELFTILYAGIVASGIVFSLQTWCIHKSDPVFVAVFQPLQTFLVAIMAFLILGDRLFSGGVIGAVLITLGLYLVLWGKSKEKALEEEDKCLKHPLLDDQKEENVVLDIA
;
A
#
# COMPACT_ATOMS: atom_id res chain seq x y z
N MET A 1 24.64 31.01 9.71
CA MET A 1 23.20 30.66 9.57
C MET A 1 23.04 30.05 8.19
N ALA A 2 22.59 28.81 7.99
CA ALA A 2 21.42 28.18 8.58
C ALA A 2 21.68 26.74 9.07
N LYS A 3 21.33 26.50 10.33
CA LYS A 3 20.95 25.17 10.82
C LYS A 3 19.63 24.81 10.13
N GLY A 4 19.66 23.87 9.19
CA GLY A 4 18.48 23.40 8.46
C GLY A 4 18.42 21.88 8.41
N SER A 5 17.80 21.27 9.43
CA SER A 5 17.22 19.91 9.44
C SER A 5 18.15 18.76 8.99
N LEU A 6 18.89 18.23 9.96
CA LEU A 6 19.82 17.10 9.85
C LEU A 6 19.08 15.74 9.88
N VAL A 7 17.98 15.60 9.14
CA VAL A 7 17.23 14.33 9.07
C VAL A 7 17.84 13.46 7.97
N SER A 8 18.48 12.34 8.37
CA SER A 8 19.03 11.34 7.45
C SER A 8 17.95 10.85 6.46
N GLU A 9 18.31 10.63 5.20
CA GLU A 9 17.41 10.09 4.15
C GLU A 9 16.70 8.80 4.60
N LYS A 10 17.35 7.97 5.43
CA LYS A 10 16.75 6.77 6.03
C LYS A 10 15.54 7.12 6.90
N ILE A 11 15.64 8.17 7.73
CA ILE A 11 14.55 8.62 8.61
C ILE A 11 13.40 9.18 7.78
N LYS A 12 13.69 9.93 6.71
CA LYS A 12 12.65 10.44 5.79
C LYS A 12 11.85 9.29 5.16
N LEU A 13 12.51 8.23 4.71
CA LEU A 13 11.86 7.05 4.16
C LEU A 13 10.96 6.35 5.19
N LEU A 14 11.46 6.16 6.41
CA LEU A 14 10.69 5.54 7.50
C LEU A 14 9.47 6.39 7.89
N LEU A 15 9.64 7.70 8.05
CA LEU A 15 8.53 8.61 8.32
C LEU A 15 7.50 8.58 7.18
N GLY A 16 7.96 8.59 5.92
CA GLY A 16 7.08 8.47 4.76
C GLY A 16 6.25 7.18 4.79
N LEU A 17 6.85 6.05 5.15
CA LEU A 17 6.14 4.78 5.29
C LEU A 17 5.14 4.79 6.44
N VAL A 18 5.49 5.34 7.61
CA VAL A 18 4.56 5.47 8.75
C VAL A 18 3.37 6.36 8.39
N VAL A 19 3.61 7.51 7.76
CA VAL A 19 2.56 8.43 7.29
C VAL A 19 1.65 7.74 6.27
N LEU A 20 2.24 7.02 5.31
CA LEU A 20 1.49 6.24 4.33
C LEU A 20 0.55 5.22 5.00
N GLN A 21 1.04 4.45 5.97
CA GLN A 21 0.21 3.46 6.67
C GLN A 21 -0.88 4.10 7.53
N LEU A 22 -0.60 5.26 8.13
CA LEU A 22 -1.62 6.03 8.87
C LEU A 22 -2.75 6.52 7.96
N CYS A 23 -2.40 7.09 6.80
CA CYS A 23 -3.37 7.56 5.82
C CYS A 23 -4.19 6.40 5.23
N TYR A 24 -3.57 5.26 4.91
CA TYR A 24 -4.34 4.10 4.48
C TYR A 24 -5.22 3.54 5.59
N ALA A 25 -4.78 3.54 6.84
CA ALA A 25 -5.62 3.13 7.96
C ALA A 25 -6.88 3.99 8.08
N GLY A 26 -6.75 5.31 7.96
CA GLY A 26 -7.91 6.21 7.91
C GLY A 26 -8.80 5.96 6.68
N PHE A 27 -8.21 5.64 5.53
CA PHE A 27 -8.96 5.29 4.32
C PHE A 27 -9.86 4.06 4.49
N HIS A 28 -9.45 3.07 5.29
CA HIS A 28 -10.29 1.91 5.62
C HIS A 28 -11.58 2.32 6.34
N ILE A 29 -11.47 3.24 7.29
CA ILE A 29 -12.60 3.76 8.07
C ILE A 29 -13.50 4.61 7.17
N VAL A 30 -12.91 5.55 6.43
CA VAL A 30 -13.63 6.45 5.52
C VAL A 30 -14.38 5.67 4.44
N SER A 31 -13.74 4.66 3.85
CA SER A 31 -14.40 3.82 2.83
C SER A 31 -15.53 3.00 3.41
N ARG A 32 -15.43 2.53 4.67
CA ARG A 32 -16.56 1.89 5.35
C ARG A 32 -17.73 2.85 5.49
N VAL A 33 -17.47 4.07 5.97
CA VAL A 33 -18.50 5.09 6.12
C VAL A 33 -19.17 5.38 4.77
N ALA A 34 -18.39 5.58 3.70
CA ALA A 34 -18.90 5.79 2.35
C ALA A 34 -19.83 4.64 1.88
N LEU A 35 -19.44 3.39 2.11
CA LEU A 35 -20.29 2.25 1.75
C LEU A 35 -21.57 2.17 2.60
N ASN A 36 -21.51 2.51 3.88
CA ASN A 36 -22.66 2.48 4.79
C ASN A 36 -23.71 3.54 4.44
N ILE A 37 -23.29 4.73 3.98
CA ILE A 37 -24.20 5.79 3.51
C ILE A 37 -24.65 5.59 2.04
N GLY A 38 -24.24 4.49 1.39
CA GLY A 38 -24.74 4.09 0.08
C GLY A 38 -23.99 4.64 -1.13
N VAL A 39 -22.77 5.18 -0.96
CA VAL A 39 -21.97 5.66 -2.10
C VAL A 39 -21.66 4.49 -3.06
N SER A 40 -21.83 4.72 -4.37
CA SER A 40 -21.55 3.70 -5.39
C SER A 40 -20.07 3.29 -5.36
N LYS A 41 -19.85 1.97 -5.42
CA LYS A 41 -18.53 1.33 -5.45
C LYS A 41 -17.74 1.62 -6.74
N VAL A 42 -18.43 2.07 -7.79
CA VAL A 42 -17.84 2.38 -9.10
C VAL A 42 -17.66 3.89 -9.25
N VAL A 43 -18.66 4.70 -8.85
CA VAL A 43 -18.57 6.16 -8.92
C VAL A 43 -17.56 6.71 -7.89
N TYR A 44 -17.43 6.10 -6.72
CA TYR A 44 -16.46 6.53 -5.70
C TYR A 44 -15.01 6.53 -6.19
N PRO A 45 -14.49 5.46 -6.82
CA PRO A 45 -13.20 5.50 -7.53
C PRO A 45 -13.11 6.55 -8.63
N VAL A 46 -14.19 6.83 -9.38
CA VAL A 46 -14.17 7.89 -10.41
C VAL A 46 -13.83 9.24 -9.78
N TYR A 47 -14.58 9.66 -8.75
CA TYR A 47 -14.29 10.92 -8.07
C TYR A 47 -12.92 10.92 -7.41
N ARG A 48 -12.56 9.83 -6.71
CA ARG A 48 -11.26 9.66 -6.07
C ARG A 48 -10.11 9.93 -7.04
N ASN A 49 -10.12 9.30 -8.21
CA ASN A 49 -9.03 9.42 -9.18
C ASN A 49 -9.08 10.74 -9.97
N ALA A 50 -10.27 11.31 -10.19
CA ALA A 50 -10.40 12.65 -10.79
C ALA A 50 -9.79 13.74 -9.88
N ILE A 51 -10.09 13.70 -8.57
CA ILE A 51 -9.52 14.62 -7.58
C ILE A 51 -8.00 14.42 -7.48
N ALA A 52 -7.54 13.17 -7.41
CA ALA A 52 -6.12 12.87 -7.35
C ALA A 52 -5.37 13.35 -8.60
N LEU A 53 -5.96 13.20 -9.79
CA LEU A 53 -5.39 13.69 -11.04
C LEU A 53 -5.35 15.23 -11.07
N ALA A 54 -6.43 15.89 -10.64
CA ALA A 54 -6.49 17.35 -10.56
C ALA A 54 -5.44 17.90 -9.57
N LEU A 55 -5.18 17.17 -8.48
CA LEU A 55 -4.13 17.52 -7.53
C LEU A 55 -2.73 17.28 -8.13
N LEU A 56 -2.46 16.09 -8.66
CA LEU A 56 -1.10 15.68 -9.05
C LEU A 56 -0.65 16.16 -10.42
N GLY A 57 -1.57 16.27 -11.38
CA GLY A 57 -1.27 16.65 -12.77
C GLY A 57 -0.49 17.95 -12.89
N PRO A 58 -0.89 19.05 -12.21
CA PRO A 58 -0.14 20.30 -12.22
C PRO A 58 1.29 20.14 -11.68
N PHE A 59 1.47 19.50 -10.51
CA PHE A 59 2.81 19.29 -9.93
C PHE A 59 3.67 18.40 -10.83
N ALA A 60 3.10 17.33 -11.38
CA ALA A 60 3.80 16.48 -12.33
C ALA A 60 4.30 17.29 -13.53
N TYR A 61 3.47 18.17 -14.09
CA TYR A 61 3.85 19.04 -15.20
C TYR A 61 4.95 20.02 -14.80
N PHE A 62 4.73 20.83 -13.76
CA PHE A 62 5.66 21.91 -13.44
C PHE A 62 6.98 21.44 -12.84
N LEU A 63 6.97 20.38 -12.02
CA LEU A 63 8.16 19.89 -11.33
C LEU A 63 9.00 18.92 -12.18
N GLU A 64 8.38 18.12 -13.05
CA GLU A 64 9.09 17.06 -13.77
C GLU A 64 9.17 17.31 -15.30
N LYS A 65 8.68 18.44 -15.84
CA LYS A 65 8.69 18.71 -17.29
C LYS A 65 10.05 18.49 -17.98
N ASN A 66 11.15 18.78 -17.28
CA ASN A 66 12.50 18.68 -17.83
C ASN A 66 13.16 17.31 -17.58
N GLU A 67 12.57 16.47 -16.73
CA GLU A 67 13.13 15.17 -16.30
C GLU A 67 12.43 13.98 -16.99
N ARG A 68 11.44 14.23 -17.84
CA ARG A 68 10.62 13.20 -18.48
C ARG A 68 11.32 12.59 -19.69
N PRO A 69 11.50 11.27 -19.73
CA PRO A 69 11.80 10.57 -20.97
C PRO A 69 10.67 10.77 -22.00
N PRO A 70 10.94 10.63 -23.30
CA PRO A 70 9.91 10.70 -24.32
C PRO A 70 8.87 9.60 -24.13
N LEU A 71 7.59 9.96 -24.24
CA LEU A 71 6.48 9.01 -24.16
C LEU A 71 6.40 8.19 -25.45
N THR A 72 6.57 6.88 -25.32
CA THR A 72 6.35 5.91 -26.39
C THR A 72 5.02 5.22 -26.19
N PHE A 73 4.45 4.66 -27.27
CA PHE A 73 3.22 3.86 -27.16
C PHE A 73 3.37 2.68 -26.19
N SER A 74 4.55 2.04 -26.18
CA SER A 74 4.88 0.97 -25.23
C SER A 74 4.81 1.43 -23.78
N LEU A 75 5.33 2.63 -23.46
CA LEU A 75 5.24 3.21 -22.11
C LEU A 75 3.79 3.56 -21.74
N LEU A 76 3.02 4.14 -22.67
CA LEU A 76 1.60 4.43 -22.43
C LEU A 76 0.79 3.16 -22.14
N PHE A 77 1.05 2.09 -22.88
CA PHE A 77 0.43 0.79 -22.61
C PHE A 77 0.85 0.23 -21.24
N GLN A 78 2.11 0.37 -20.84
CA GLN A 78 2.56 -0.01 -19.51
C GLN A 78 1.89 0.83 -18.40
N PHE A 79 1.68 2.14 -18.62
CA PHE A 79 0.92 2.98 -17.69
C PHE A 79 -0.55 2.57 -17.59
N PHE A 80 -1.16 2.20 -18.71
CA PHE A 80 -2.52 1.66 -18.73
C PHE A 80 -2.63 0.35 -17.91
N LEU A 81 -1.69 -0.58 -18.09
CA LEU A 81 -1.63 -1.82 -17.31
C LEU A 81 -1.34 -1.56 -15.83
N LEU A 82 -0.47 -0.58 -15.54
CA LEU A 82 -0.17 -0.18 -14.16
C LEU A 82 -1.43 0.38 -13.48
N ALA A 83 -2.23 1.18 -14.18
CA ALA A 83 -3.52 1.67 -13.71
C ALA A 83 -4.55 0.56 -13.56
N LEU A 84 -4.56 -0.43 -14.47
CA LEU A 84 -5.45 -1.58 -14.36
C LEU A 84 -5.19 -2.35 -13.06
N LEU A 85 -3.92 -2.58 -12.71
CA LEU A 85 -3.54 -3.25 -11.47
C LEU A 85 -3.77 -2.35 -10.24
N GLY A 86 -3.23 -1.13 -10.26
CA GLY A 86 -3.15 -0.24 -9.09
C GLY A 86 -4.41 0.56 -8.79
N ILE A 87 -5.28 0.77 -9.78
CA ILE A 87 -6.50 1.55 -9.64
C ILE A 87 -7.71 0.64 -9.82
N THR A 88 -7.93 0.12 -11.02
CA THR A 88 -9.18 -0.55 -11.36
C THR A 88 -9.38 -1.86 -10.59
N ALA A 89 -8.43 -2.79 -10.71
CA ALA A 89 -8.48 -4.05 -9.98
C ALA A 89 -8.30 -3.81 -8.47
N ASN A 90 -7.28 -3.06 -8.06
CA ASN A 90 -7.02 -2.82 -6.64
C ASN A 90 -8.18 -2.14 -5.91
N GLN A 91 -8.69 -1.00 -6.41
CA GLN A 91 -9.75 -0.24 -5.74
C GLN A 91 -11.12 -0.93 -5.90
N GLY A 92 -11.41 -1.50 -7.07
CA GLY A 92 -12.67 -2.20 -7.32
C GLY A 92 -12.82 -3.41 -6.42
N PHE A 93 -11.80 -4.28 -6.38
CA PHE A 93 -11.80 -5.44 -5.50
C PHE A 93 -11.78 -5.06 -4.01
N TYR A 94 -11.12 -3.95 -3.65
CA TYR A 94 -11.16 -3.46 -2.27
C TYR A 94 -12.58 -3.08 -1.85
N LEU A 95 -13.28 -2.26 -2.63
CA LEU A 95 -14.62 -1.78 -2.29
C LEU A 95 -15.66 -2.91 -2.31
N LEU A 96 -15.56 -3.83 -3.27
CA LEU A 96 -16.39 -5.03 -3.29
C LEU A 96 -16.10 -5.92 -2.07
N GLY A 97 -14.82 -6.16 -1.75
CA GLY A 97 -14.43 -6.94 -0.59
C GLY A 97 -14.88 -6.32 0.73
N LEU A 98 -14.70 -5.01 0.89
CA LEU A 98 -15.11 -4.24 2.05
C LEU A 98 -16.64 -4.23 2.23
N ASN A 99 -17.41 -4.31 1.13
CA ASN A 99 -18.86 -4.43 1.22
C ASN A 99 -19.31 -5.71 1.97
N TYR A 100 -18.54 -6.79 1.87
CA TYR A 100 -18.88 -8.08 2.47
C TYR A 100 -18.08 -8.42 3.74
N ALA A 101 -17.04 -7.66 4.05
CA ALA A 101 -16.15 -7.94 5.18
C ALA A 101 -15.71 -6.67 5.88
N SER A 102 -15.41 -6.70 7.18
CA SER A 102 -15.08 -5.52 8.00
C SER A 102 -13.76 -4.83 7.60
N PRO A 103 -13.53 -3.55 7.98
CA PRO A 103 -12.25 -2.86 7.73
C PRO A 103 -11.06 -3.58 8.37
N THR A 104 -11.24 -4.10 9.59
CA THR A 104 -10.23 -4.89 10.30
C THR A 104 -9.93 -6.19 9.59
N PHE A 105 -10.94 -6.87 9.03
CA PHE A 105 -10.72 -8.09 8.24
C PHE A 105 -10.02 -7.78 6.90
N ALA A 106 -10.40 -6.69 6.23
CA ALA A 106 -9.76 -6.25 4.99
C ALA A 106 -8.28 -5.92 5.22
N SER A 107 -7.95 -5.15 6.27
CA SER A 107 -6.57 -4.86 6.64
C SER A 107 -5.80 -6.12 7.06
N ALA A 108 -6.46 -7.06 7.75
CA ALA A 108 -5.89 -8.36 8.08
C ALA A 108 -5.45 -9.15 6.83
N MET A 109 -6.32 -9.25 5.82
CA MET A 109 -6.00 -9.93 4.57
C MET A 109 -4.83 -9.26 3.84
N GLN A 110 -4.73 -7.93 3.90
CA GLN A 110 -3.62 -7.19 3.31
C GLN A 110 -2.25 -7.55 3.91
N ASN A 111 -2.16 -8.17 5.08
CA ASN A 111 -0.86 -8.64 5.60
C ASN A 111 -0.24 -9.76 4.76
N SER A 112 -1.00 -10.39 3.87
CA SER A 112 -0.44 -11.29 2.85
C SER A 112 0.32 -10.55 1.73
N VAL A 113 0.11 -9.25 1.55
CA VAL A 113 0.74 -8.42 0.50
C VAL A 113 2.27 -8.49 0.54
N PRO A 114 2.98 -8.34 1.68
CA PRO A 114 4.43 -8.52 1.70
C PRO A 114 4.90 -9.87 1.15
N ALA A 115 4.25 -10.97 1.54
CA ALA A 115 4.59 -12.30 1.07
C ALA A 115 4.33 -12.46 -0.45
N ILE A 116 3.17 -12.00 -0.93
CA ILE A 116 2.82 -12.02 -2.35
C ILE A 116 3.81 -11.17 -3.16
N THR A 117 4.14 -9.97 -2.67
CA THR A 117 5.09 -9.04 -3.30
C THR A 117 6.47 -9.67 -3.43
N PHE A 118 6.94 -10.33 -2.37
CA PHE A 118 8.22 -11.03 -2.38
C PHE A 118 8.26 -12.18 -3.39
N VAL A 119 7.20 -13.01 -3.44
CA VAL A 119 7.10 -14.10 -4.43
C VAL A 119 7.11 -13.54 -5.85
N MET A 120 6.30 -12.51 -6.13
CA MET A 120 6.27 -11.85 -7.44
C MET A 120 7.62 -11.24 -7.82
N ALA A 121 8.26 -10.52 -6.90
CA ALA A 121 9.59 -9.92 -7.12
C ALA A 121 10.66 -10.99 -7.39
N SER A 122 10.59 -12.12 -6.69
CA SER A 122 11.50 -13.26 -6.87
C SER A 122 11.31 -13.92 -8.24
N VAL A 123 10.06 -14.19 -8.65
CA VAL A 123 9.72 -14.76 -9.96
C VAL A 123 10.21 -13.86 -11.10
N LEU A 124 10.08 -12.54 -10.94
CA LEU A 124 10.54 -11.55 -11.90
C LEU A 124 12.06 -11.26 -11.81
N ARG A 125 12.79 -11.98 -10.94
CA ARG A 125 14.23 -11.80 -10.68
C ARG A 125 14.61 -10.36 -10.31
N LEU A 126 13.69 -9.65 -9.66
CA LEU A 126 13.91 -8.29 -9.15
C LEU A 126 14.63 -8.31 -7.80
N GLU A 127 14.53 -9.42 -7.06
CA GLU A 127 15.28 -9.67 -5.84
C GLU A 127 16.08 -10.99 -5.96
N GLN A 128 17.34 -10.95 -5.54
CA GLN A 128 18.14 -12.16 -5.39
C GLN A 128 17.98 -12.70 -3.99
N VAL A 129 17.21 -13.78 -3.86
CA VAL A 129 16.95 -14.37 -2.54
C VAL A 129 18.10 -15.28 -2.16
N ASN A 130 18.98 -14.80 -1.29
CA ASN A 130 19.99 -15.64 -0.66
C ASN A 130 19.52 -16.13 0.71
N PHE A 131 18.74 -17.22 0.72
CA PHE A 131 18.15 -17.83 1.91
C PHE A 131 19.17 -18.33 2.95
N ARG A 132 20.45 -18.40 2.58
CA ARG A 132 21.53 -18.89 3.47
C ARG A 132 22.18 -17.77 4.29
N ARG A 133 21.91 -16.50 3.99
CA ARG A 133 22.50 -15.37 4.73
C ARG A 133 21.58 -14.91 5.87
N ILE A 134 22.21 -14.42 6.94
CA ILE A 134 21.53 -13.97 8.17
C ILE A 134 20.57 -12.81 7.89
N ASP A 135 20.92 -11.90 6.97
CA ASP A 135 20.06 -10.80 6.53
C ASP A 135 18.80 -11.29 5.80
N GLY A 136 18.93 -12.29 4.93
CA GLY A 136 17.79 -12.94 4.27
C GLY A 136 16.86 -13.65 5.26
N LEU A 137 17.43 -14.42 6.20
CA LEU A 137 16.66 -15.14 7.22
C LEU A 137 15.89 -14.18 8.14
N ALA A 138 16.51 -13.06 8.55
CA ALA A 138 15.87 -12.03 9.37
C ALA A 138 14.65 -11.40 8.68
N LYS A 139 14.74 -11.12 7.37
CA LYS A 139 13.62 -10.59 6.58
C LYS A 139 12.45 -11.58 6.50
N ILE A 140 12.74 -12.86 6.30
CA ILE A 140 11.72 -13.92 6.21
C ILE A 140 11.02 -14.11 7.55
N LEU A 141 11.79 -14.33 8.63
CA LEU A 141 11.25 -14.49 9.98
C LEU A 141 10.48 -13.25 10.43
N GLY A 142 10.99 -12.06 10.12
CA GLY A 142 10.31 -10.81 10.40
C GLY A 142 8.97 -10.71 9.69
N THR A 143 8.92 -11.08 8.40
CA THR A 143 7.67 -11.13 7.63
C THR A 143 6.69 -12.14 8.24
N ILE A 144 7.13 -13.36 8.55
CA ILE A 144 6.28 -14.38 9.19
C ILE A 144 5.74 -13.87 10.53
N GLY A 145 6.60 -13.24 11.35
CA GLY A 145 6.21 -12.65 12.63
C GLY A 145 5.15 -11.56 12.48
N SER A 146 5.31 -10.65 11.51
CA SER A 146 4.33 -9.58 11.30
C SER A 146 3.01 -10.06 10.71
N VAL A 147 3.03 -11.00 9.76
CA VAL A 147 1.81 -11.62 9.21
C VAL A 147 1.11 -12.47 10.28
N GLY A 148 1.88 -13.22 11.06
CA GLY A 148 1.37 -13.98 12.21
C GLY A 148 0.72 -13.06 13.24
N GLY A 149 1.36 -11.94 13.59
CA GLY A 149 0.81 -10.94 14.49
C GLY A 149 -0.53 -10.38 14.01
N ALA A 150 -0.62 -9.99 12.75
CA ALA A 150 -1.89 -9.57 12.17
C ALA A 150 -2.97 -10.66 12.15
N THR A 151 -2.58 -11.91 11.91
CA THR A 151 -3.48 -13.06 11.95
C THR A 151 -4.04 -13.24 13.37
N VAL A 152 -3.21 -13.07 14.40
CA VAL A 152 -3.63 -13.10 15.82
C VAL A 152 -4.63 -11.97 16.12
N ILE A 153 -4.40 -10.73 15.66
CA ILE A 153 -5.38 -9.63 15.83
C ILE A 153 -6.77 -10.02 15.30
N THR A 154 -6.80 -10.80 14.22
CA THR A 154 -8.02 -11.10 13.46
C THR A 154 -8.76 -12.32 14.01
N LEU A 155 -8.02 -13.40 14.28
CA LEU A 155 -8.60 -14.70 14.64
C LEU A 155 -8.69 -14.91 16.15
N TYR A 156 -7.81 -14.28 16.92
CA TYR A 156 -7.82 -14.38 18.37
C TYR A 156 -8.42 -13.11 18.97
N ARG A 157 -9.67 -13.19 19.42
CA ARG A 157 -10.27 -12.12 20.21
C ARG A 157 -9.64 -12.10 21.61
N GLY A 158 -9.84 -13.15 22.41
CA GLY A 158 -9.52 -13.11 23.84
C GLY A 158 -10.47 -12.16 24.61
N PRO A 159 -10.29 -11.95 25.93
CA PRO A 159 -11.15 -11.05 26.70
C PRO A 159 -11.07 -9.59 26.22
N PRO A 160 -12.18 -8.83 26.27
CA PRO A 160 -12.16 -7.40 26.00
C PRO A 160 -11.30 -6.70 27.05
N LEU A 161 -10.34 -5.88 26.61
CA LEU A 161 -9.44 -5.16 27.50
C LEU A 161 -9.96 -3.77 27.85
N LEU A 162 -10.58 -3.09 26.89
CA LEU A 162 -11.13 -1.75 27.07
C LEU A 162 -12.55 -1.73 26.48
N HIS A 163 -13.51 -1.29 27.30
CA HIS A 163 -14.87 -1.01 26.86
C HIS A 163 -14.96 0.48 26.54
N ASN A 164 -15.27 0.82 25.30
CA ASN A 164 -15.54 2.21 24.94
C ASN A 164 -17.02 2.49 25.22
N ASN A 165 -17.35 3.01 26.41
CA ASN A 165 -18.74 3.30 26.80
C ASN A 165 -19.30 4.57 26.14
N PHE A 166 -18.55 5.23 25.26
CA PHE A 166 -18.86 6.58 24.77
C PHE A 166 -19.82 6.60 23.55
N LEU A 167 -20.02 5.47 22.87
CA LEU A 167 -20.87 5.36 21.67
C LEU A 167 -21.92 4.25 21.73
N THR A 168 -22.02 3.49 22.82
CA THR A 168 -23.00 2.40 22.96
C THR A 168 -24.37 2.93 23.40
N GLN A 169 -25.03 3.69 22.52
CA GLN A 169 -26.47 3.91 22.58
C GLN A 169 -27.05 3.85 21.16
N GLY A 170 -27.52 2.66 20.76
CA GLY A 170 -28.38 2.50 19.58
C GLY A 170 -27.86 1.53 18.52
N SER A 171 -28.17 0.24 18.67
CA SER A 171 -28.58 -0.66 17.57
C SER A 171 -28.75 -2.09 18.11
N ASN A 172 -29.85 -2.32 18.82
CA ASN A 172 -30.42 -3.67 18.90
C ASN A 172 -31.30 -3.85 17.65
N SER A 173 -30.71 -4.11 16.48
CA SER A 173 -31.45 -4.66 15.36
C SER A 173 -31.51 -6.18 15.53
N LEU A 174 -32.71 -6.66 15.84
CA LEU A 174 -33.08 -8.08 15.72
C LEU A 174 -33.14 -8.41 14.23
N GLU A 175 -31.99 -8.67 13.60
CA GLU A 175 -31.94 -9.26 12.27
C GLU A 175 -31.99 -10.77 12.38
N MET A 176 -33.13 -11.32 11.99
CA MET A 176 -33.34 -12.75 11.77
C MET A 176 -32.61 -13.14 10.48
N ASP A 177 -31.30 -13.39 10.59
CA ASP A 177 -30.43 -13.66 9.44
C ASP A 177 -30.23 -15.16 9.20
N ASP A 178 -30.46 -15.59 7.96
CA ASP A 178 -30.15 -16.94 7.49
C ASP A 178 -28.63 -17.18 7.48
N PRO A 179 -28.11 -18.18 8.22
CA PRO A 179 -26.68 -18.48 8.28
C PRO A 179 -26.08 -18.84 6.91
N THR A 180 -26.85 -19.37 5.95
CA THR A 180 -26.34 -19.70 4.61
C THR A 180 -26.03 -18.46 3.77
N ILE A 181 -26.88 -17.43 3.85
CA ILE A 181 -26.69 -16.15 3.16
C ILE A 181 -25.47 -15.41 3.76
N LYS A 182 -25.33 -15.39 5.10
CA LYS A 182 -24.11 -14.90 5.76
C LYS A 182 -22.86 -15.64 5.31
N VAL A 183 -22.94 -16.98 5.19
CA VAL A 183 -21.82 -17.84 4.72
C VAL A 183 -21.45 -17.57 3.26
N GLN A 184 -22.41 -17.29 2.38
CA GLN A 184 -22.12 -17.00 0.98
C GLN A 184 -21.53 -15.59 0.79
N ASN A 185 -22.03 -14.62 1.55
CA ASN A 185 -21.57 -13.24 1.50
C ASN A 185 -20.11 -13.08 1.96
N TRP A 186 -19.68 -13.74 3.04
CA TRP A 186 -18.27 -13.62 3.48
C TRP A 186 -17.26 -14.25 2.50
N ARG A 187 -17.64 -15.34 1.80
CA ARG A 187 -16.76 -15.99 0.81
C ARG A 187 -16.41 -15.03 -0.32
N TRP A 188 -17.39 -14.28 -0.82
CA TRP A 188 -17.15 -13.24 -1.82
C TRP A 188 -16.26 -12.12 -1.28
N GLY A 189 -16.45 -11.73 -0.02
CA GLY A 189 -15.53 -10.82 0.68
C GLY A 189 -14.08 -11.28 0.62
N CYS A 190 -13.81 -12.56 0.94
CA CYS A 190 -12.46 -13.13 0.87
C CYS A 190 -11.90 -13.16 -0.56
N ILE A 191 -12.69 -13.57 -1.55
CA ILE A 191 -12.24 -13.65 -2.95
C ILE A 191 -11.85 -12.26 -3.46
N TYR A 192 -12.70 -11.25 -3.23
CA TYR A 192 -12.40 -9.89 -3.64
C TYR A 192 -11.19 -9.33 -2.89
N LEU A 193 -11.10 -9.51 -1.57
CA LEU A 193 -9.94 -9.02 -0.81
C LEU A 193 -8.63 -9.73 -1.21
N LEU A 194 -8.67 -10.99 -1.60
CA LEU A 194 -7.51 -11.68 -2.19
C LEU A 194 -7.12 -11.07 -3.54
N GLY A 195 -8.11 -10.81 -4.41
CA GLY A 195 -7.90 -10.12 -5.68
C GLY A 195 -7.28 -8.72 -5.48
N HIS A 196 -7.73 -7.99 -4.45
CA HIS A 196 -7.14 -6.72 -4.04
C HIS A 196 -5.67 -6.87 -3.62
N CYS A 197 -5.34 -7.85 -2.78
CA CYS A 197 -3.97 -8.10 -2.32
C CYS A 197 -3.02 -8.46 -3.48
N LEU A 198 -3.47 -9.33 -4.38
CA LEU A 198 -2.73 -9.70 -5.60
C LEU A 198 -2.49 -8.49 -6.50
N SER A 199 -3.54 -7.68 -6.72
CA SER A 199 -3.46 -6.48 -7.54
C SER A 199 -2.54 -5.43 -6.91
N TRP A 200 -2.54 -5.29 -5.58
CA TRP A 200 -1.65 -4.35 -4.88
C TRP A 200 -0.19 -4.77 -4.98
N ALA A 201 0.11 -6.04 -4.71
CA ALA A 201 1.46 -6.58 -4.83
C ALA A 201 1.97 -6.43 -6.28
N GLY A 202 1.14 -6.82 -7.26
CA GLY A 202 1.45 -6.67 -8.69
C GLY A 202 1.69 -5.22 -9.08
N TRP A 203 0.88 -4.29 -8.56
CA TRP A 203 1.06 -2.87 -8.78
C TRP A 203 2.41 -2.38 -8.24
N MET A 204 2.75 -2.67 -6.98
CA MET A 204 4.01 -2.21 -6.39
C MET A 204 5.23 -2.77 -7.14
N VAL A 205 5.21 -4.07 -7.46
CA VAL A 205 6.31 -4.73 -8.18
C VAL A 205 6.49 -4.16 -9.58
N PHE A 206 5.39 -4.05 -10.34
CA PHE A 206 5.44 -3.50 -11.69
C PHE A 206 5.82 -2.02 -11.70
N GLN A 207 5.32 -1.24 -10.73
CA GLN A 207 5.68 0.16 -10.54
C GLN A 207 7.19 0.33 -10.31
N GLY A 208 7.79 -0.52 -9.47
CA GLY A 208 9.23 -0.50 -9.22
C GLY A 208 10.06 -0.74 -10.50
N SER A 209 9.65 -1.69 -11.35
CA SER A 209 10.30 -1.91 -12.65
C SER A 209 10.12 -0.72 -13.60
N LEU A 210 8.95 -0.09 -13.59
CA LEU A 210 8.64 1.01 -14.50
C LEU A 210 9.35 2.31 -14.12
N LEU A 211 9.52 2.56 -12.82
CA LEU A 211 10.30 3.70 -12.30
C LEU A 211 11.79 3.65 -12.70
N LYS A 212 12.33 2.48 -13.04
CA LYS A 212 13.69 2.37 -13.60
C LYS A 212 13.76 2.86 -15.06
N LYS A 213 12.67 2.69 -15.82
CA LYS A 213 12.55 3.13 -17.23
C LYS A 213 12.07 4.58 -17.35
N TYR A 214 11.24 5.01 -16.41
CA TYR A 214 10.59 6.31 -16.39
C TYR A 214 10.67 6.93 -14.98
N PRO A 215 11.78 7.64 -14.66
CA PRO A 215 12.08 8.08 -13.29
C PRO A 215 11.27 9.30 -12.80
N ALA A 216 10.32 9.79 -13.60
CA ALA A 216 9.41 10.89 -13.23
C ALA A 216 8.21 10.36 -12.42
N LYS A 217 8.33 10.42 -11.08
CA LYS A 217 7.43 9.79 -10.10
C LYS A 217 6.03 10.37 -10.10
N LEU A 218 5.91 11.70 -10.08
CA LEU A 218 4.61 12.38 -10.06
C LEU A 218 3.89 12.19 -11.38
N THR A 219 4.63 12.20 -12.48
CA THR A 219 4.13 11.96 -13.84
C THR A 219 3.62 10.52 -13.96
N LEU A 220 4.39 9.53 -13.50
CA LEU A 220 3.94 8.14 -13.46
C LEU A 220 2.65 7.97 -12.64
N THR A 221 2.61 8.58 -11.46
CA THR A 221 1.42 8.53 -10.58
C THR A 221 0.21 9.21 -11.23
N SER A 222 0.42 10.35 -11.90
CA SER A 222 -0.63 11.08 -12.61
C SER A 222 -1.19 10.27 -13.78
N TYR A 223 -0.34 9.63 -14.59
CA TYR A 223 -0.78 8.74 -15.66
C TYR A 223 -1.53 7.52 -15.11
N THR A 224 -1.11 6.98 -13.98
CA THR A 224 -1.80 5.88 -13.29
C THR A 224 -3.22 6.31 -12.89
N CYS A 225 -3.38 7.50 -12.28
CA CYS A 225 -4.70 8.07 -11.97
C CYS A 225 -5.53 8.36 -13.23
N PHE A 226 -4.91 8.89 -14.29
CA PHE A 226 -5.58 9.22 -15.55
C PHE A 226 -6.16 7.99 -16.25
N PHE A 227 -5.34 6.95 -16.47
CA PHE A 227 -5.83 5.73 -17.09
C PHE A 227 -6.81 4.98 -16.18
N GLY A 228 -6.60 5.01 -14.87
CA GLY A 228 -7.53 4.41 -13.91
C GLY A 228 -8.88 5.11 -13.90
N LEU A 229 -8.91 6.44 -14.01
CA LEU A 229 -10.12 7.22 -14.19
C LEU A 229 -10.86 6.81 -15.46
N ILE A 230 -10.17 6.71 -16.60
CA ILE A 230 -10.77 6.25 -17.87
C ILE A 230 -11.36 4.84 -17.71
N GLN A 231 -10.61 3.91 -17.13
CA GLN A 231 -11.06 2.53 -16.93
C GLN A 231 -12.33 2.46 -16.06
N PHE A 232 -12.37 3.21 -14.95
CA PHE A 232 -13.58 3.28 -14.12
C PHE A 232 -14.74 4.00 -14.79
N LEU A 233 -14.51 5.06 -15.59
CA LEU A 233 -15.56 5.70 -16.38
C LEU A 233 -16.17 4.73 -17.39
N VAL A 234 -15.35 3.90 -18.05
CA VAL A 234 -15.83 2.84 -18.94
C VAL A 234 -16.70 1.85 -18.16
N ILE A 235 -16.24 1.35 -17.01
CA ILE A 235 -17.03 0.45 -16.16
C ILE A 235 -18.34 1.11 -15.72
N ALA A 236 -18.29 2.37 -15.31
CA ALA A 236 -19.47 3.12 -14.87
C ALA A 236 -20.50 3.29 -15.99
N GLY A 237 -20.06 3.48 -17.24
CA GLY A 237 -20.95 3.54 -18.40
C GLY A 237 -21.79 2.28 -18.62
N PHE A 238 -21.32 1.12 -18.14
CA PHE A 238 -22.06 -0.15 -18.21
C PHE A 238 -22.80 -0.49 -16.91
N VAL A 239 -22.24 -0.15 -15.75
CA VAL A 239 -22.74 -0.59 -14.44
C VAL A 239 -23.64 0.47 -13.78
N GLU A 240 -23.31 1.75 -13.90
CA GLU A 240 -23.94 2.86 -13.17
C GLU A 240 -24.65 3.81 -14.14
N THR A 241 -25.72 3.29 -14.75
CA THR A 241 -26.53 4.03 -15.74
C THR A 241 -27.51 5.02 -15.10
N ASP A 242 -27.81 4.87 -13.81
CA ASP A 242 -28.66 5.80 -13.07
C ASP A 242 -27.85 7.00 -12.56
N TYR A 243 -28.26 8.20 -13.00
CA TYR A 243 -27.64 9.47 -12.62
C TYR A 243 -27.74 9.78 -11.11
N GLN A 244 -28.66 9.16 -10.36
CA GLN A 244 -28.76 9.41 -8.92
C GLN A 244 -27.50 9.00 -8.15
N TYR A 245 -26.78 7.97 -8.59
CA TYR A 245 -25.50 7.54 -7.99
C TYR A 245 -24.34 8.51 -8.22
N TRP A 246 -24.52 9.48 -9.12
CA TRP A 246 -23.54 10.54 -9.43
C TRP A 246 -23.82 11.85 -8.69
N LYS A 247 -24.93 11.94 -7.95
CA LYS A 247 -25.23 13.11 -7.14
C LYS A 247 -24.62 12.93 -5.76
N ILE A 248 -23.79 13.88 -5.35
CA ILE A 248 -23.32 13.97 -3.97
C ILE A 248 -24.49 14.48 -3.11
N GLN A 249 -24.96 13.66 -2.19
CA GLN A 249 -26.21 13.89 -1.44
C GLN A 249 -25.98 14.53 -0.07
N SER A 250 -24.76 14.43 0.48
CA SER A 250 -24.46 14.91 1.83
C SER A 250 -23.05 15.47 1.99
N ALA A 251 -22.84 16.27 3.04
CA ALA A 251 -21.50 16.74 3.43
C ALA A 251 -20.58 15.60 3.90
N GLU A 252 -21.17 14.56 4.50
CA GLU A 252 -20.45 13.35 4.91
C GLU A 252 -19.92 12.59 3.68
N GLU A 253 -20.77 12.38 2.68
CA GLU A 253 -20.37 11.78 1.40
C GLU A 253 -19.24 12.60 0.75
N LEU A 254 -19.39 13.92 0.66
CA LEU A 254 -18.35 14.80 0.12
C LEU A 254 -17.02 14.64 0.89
N PHE A 255 -17.07 14.58 2.22
CA PHE A 255 -15.87 14.37 3.04
C PHE A 255 -15.18 13.04 2.70
N THR A 256 -15.94 11.95 2.56
CA THR A 256 -15.36 10.64 2.22
C THR A 256 -14.67 10.66 0.86
N ILE A 257 -15.30 11.30 -0.13
CA ILE A 257 -14.77 11.46 -1.49
C ILE A 257 -13.48 12.32 -1.48
N LEU A 258 -13.48 13.43 -0.75
CA LEU A 258 -12.32 14.32 -0.64
C LEU A 258 -11.14 13.63 0.05
N TYR A 259 -11.38 12.90 1.15
CA TYR A 259 -10.34 12.14 1.83
C TYR A 259 -9.75 11.07 0.90
N ALA A 260 -10.62 10.33 0.19
CA ALA A 260 -10.20 9.32 -0.77
C ALA A 260 -9.31 9.90 -1.87
N GLY A 261 -9.74 11.01 -2.49
CA GLY A 261 -9.04 11.62 -3.61
C GLY A 261 -7.75 12.34 -3.21
N ILE A 262 -7.82 13.21 -2.20
CA ILE A 262 -6.69 14.06 -1.78
C ILE A 262 -5.66 13.23 -1.01
N VAL A 263 -6.12 12.54 0.05
CA VAL A 263 -5.22 11.85 0.99
C VAL A 263 -4.84 10.50 0.42
N ALA A 264 -5.82 9.61 0.20
CA ALA A 264 -5.55 8.21 -0.10
C ALA A 264 -5.03 7.95 -1.52
N SER A 265 -5.28 8.85 -2.48
CA SER A 265 -4.74 8.74 -3.84
C SER A 265 -3.70 9.82 -4.13
N GLY A 266 -4.03 11.09 -3.95
CA GLY A 266 -3.10 12.19 -4.26
C GLY A 266 -1.78 12.09 -3.48
N ILE A 267 -1.87 12.22 -2.15
CA ILE A 267 -0.69 12.21 -1.28
C ILE A 267 -0.10 10.80 -1.21
N VAL A 268 -0.92 9.80 -0.86
CA VAL A 268 -0.42 8.46 -0.56
C VAL A 268 0.15 7.76 -1.78
N PHE A 269 -0.45 7.84 -2.98
CA PHE A 269 0.15 7.17 -4.14
C PHE A 269 1.47 7.82 -4.57
N SER A 270 1.57 9.14 -4.46
CA SER A 270 2.81 9.86 -4.71
C SER A 270 3.90 9.47 -3.72
N LEU A 271 3.55 9.38 -2.43
CA LEU A 271 4.46 8.96 -1.37
C LEU A 271 4.86 7.48 -1.52
N GLN A 272 3.94 6.60 -1.87
CA GLN A 272 4.20 5.19 -2.18
C GLN A 272 5.20 5.08 -3.34
N THR A 273 4.96 5.82 -4.42
CA THR A 273 5.83 5.86 -5.60
C THR A 273 7.23 6.36 -5.25
N TRP A 274 7.32 7.39 -4.43
CA TRP A 274 8.59 7.88 -3.90
C TRP A 274 9.30 6.85 -3.02
N CYS A 275 8.60 6.19 -2.10
CA CYS A 275 9.15 5.13 -1.25
C CYS A 275 9.66 3.95 -2.06
N ILE A 276 8.90 3.48 -3.05
CA ILE A 276 9.30 2.39 -3.96
C ILE A 276 10.52 2.81 -4.77
N HIS A 277 10.56 4.04 -5.28
CA HIS A 277 11.72 4.53 -6.04
C HIS A 277 12.99 4.63 -5.18
N LYS A 278 12.86 5.05 -3.92
CA LYS A 278 13.97 5.18 -2.97
C LYS A 278 14.41 3.86 -2.34
N SER A 279 13.57 2.84 -2.44
CA SER A 279 13.83 1.51 -1.89
C SER A 279 13.38 0.45 -2.89
N ASP A 280 12.62 -0.54 -2.44
CA ASP A 280 12.18 -1.67 -3.22
C ASP A 280 10.73 -1.99 -2.82
N PRO A 281 9.92 -2.52 -3.76
CA PRO A 281 8.51 -2.85 -3.52
C PRO A 281 8.30 -3.74 -2.29
N VAL A 282 9.18 -4.71 -2.06
CA VAL A 282 9.09 -5.64 -0.93
C VAL A 282 9.26 -4.90 0.40
N PHE A 283 10.22 -4.00 0.51
CA PHE A 283 10.39 -3.20 1.73
C PHE A 283 9.20 -2.31 2.05
N VAL A 284 8.60 -1.68 1.04
CA VAL A 284 7.38 -0.89 1.24
C VAL A 284 6.24 -1.79 1.72
N ALA A 285 6.08 -2.96 1.10
CA ALA A 285 5.04 -3.91 1.44
C ALA A 285 5.16 -4.46 2.88
N VAL A 286 6.37 -4.61 3.43
CA VAL A 286 6.56 -5.10 4.79
C VAL A 286 5.94 -4.18 5.85
N PHE A 287 5.72 -2.90 5.57
CA PHE A 287 5.05 -1.99 6.51
C PHE A 287 3.54 -2.21 6.62
N GLN A 288 2.95 -3.07 5.79
CA GLN A 288 1.51 -3.34 5.78
C GLN A 288 0.92 -3.73 7.14
N PRO A 289 1.60 -4.53 7.99
CA PRO A 289 1.07 -4.89 9.31
C PRO A 289 0.96 -3.70 10.27
N LEU A 290 1.75 -2.65 10.10
CA LEU A 290 1.55 -1.39 10.84
C LEU A 290 0.18 -0.77 10.51
N GLN A 291 -0.26 -0.85 9.26
CA GLN A 291 -1.58 -0.37 8.85
C GLN A 291 -2.69 -1.12 9.60
N THR A 292 -2.59 -2.45 9.70
CA THR A 292 -3.58 -3.30 10.40
C THR A 292 -3.73 -2.89 11.86
N PHE A 293 -2.60 -2.63 12.53
CA PHE A 293 -2.59 -2.13 13.90
C PHE A 293 -3.28 -0.76 14.01
N LEU A 294 -2.95 0.18 13.12
CA LEU A 294 -3.56 1.52 13.10
C LEU A 294 -5.07 1.46 12.79
N VAL A 295 -5.51 0.58 11.89
CA VAL A 295 -6.94 0.34 11.60
C VAL A 295 -7.65 -0.17 12.84
N ALA A 296 -7.08 -1.10 13.59
CA ALA A 296 -7.69 -1.61 14.82
C ALA A 296 -7.89 -0.51 15.87
N ILE A 297 -6.90 0.39 16.04
CA ILE A 297 -7.02 1.56 16.92
C ILE A 297 -8.12 2.51 16.43
N MET A 298 -8.10 2.88 15.15
CA MET A 298 -9.09 3.81 14.61
C MET A 298 -10.50 3.23 14.63
N ALA A 299 -10.66 1.93 14.39
CA ALA A 299 -11.95 1.26 14.49
C ALA A 299 -12.51 1.28 15.91
N PHE A 300 -11.66 1.05 16.92
CA PHE A 300 -12.04 1.19 18.32
C PHE A 300 -12.47 2.62 18.68
N LEU A 301 -11.70 3.63 18.24
CA LEU A 301 -11.95 5.02 18.59
C LEU A 301 -13.14 5.64 17.85
N ILE A 302 -13.32 5.30 16.56
CA ILE A 302 -14.27 5.97 15.67
C ILE A 302 -15.55 5.15 15.47
N LEU A 303 -15.44 3.83 15.27
CA LEU A 303 -16.61 2.96 15.10
C LEU A 303 -17.15 2.39 16.42
N GLY A 304 -16.43 2.56 17.53
CA GLY A 304 -16.82 2.01 18.82
C GLY A 304 -16.64 0.50 18.94
N ASP A 305 -15.79 -0.10 18.09
CA ASP A 305 -15.41 -1.51 18.19
C ASP A 305 -14.74 -1.81 19.54
N ARG A 306 -14.73 -3.08 19.98
CA ARG A 306 -14.05 -3.50 21.21
C ARG A 306 -12.60 -3.89 20.92
N LEU A 307 -11.66 -3.40 21.75
CA LEU A 307 -10.28 -3.89 21.75
C LEU A 307 -10.18 -5.15 22.62
N PHE A 308 -9.79 -6.25 21.99
CA PHE A 308 -9.58 -7.51 22.67
C PHE A 308 -8.09 -7.81 22.89
N SER A 309 -7.78 -8.72 23.81
CA SER A 309 -6.40 -9.03 24.20
C SER A 309 -5.53 -9.58 23.07
N GLY A 310 -6.12 -10.22 22.06
CA GLY A 310 -5.38 -10.60 20.86
C GLY A 310 -4.87 -9.43 20.03
N GLY A 311 -5.49 -8.25 20.16
CA GLY A 311 -4.97 -7.00 19.59
C GLY A 311 -3.58 -6.64 20.14
N VAL A 312 -3.36 -6.80 21.45
CA VAL A 312 -2.08 -6.49 22.11
C VAL A 312 -1.00 -7.50 21.70
N ILE A 313 -1.32 -8.79 21.75
CA ILE A 313 -0.39 -9.86 21.35
C ILE A 313 0.01 -9.68 19.89
N GLY A 314 -0.97 -9.44 19.02
CA GLY A 314 -0.73 -9.20 17.61
C GLY A 314 0.11 -7.95 17.34
N ALA A 315 -0.10 -6.86 18.08
CA ALA A 315 0.70 -5.63 17.97
C ALA A 315 2.18 -5.86 18.36
N VAL A 316 2.44 -6.63 19.42
CA VAL A 316 3.80 -7.01 19.83
C VAL A 316 4.47 -7.82 18.72
N LEU A 317 3.79 -8.83 18.18
CA LEU A 317 4.30 -9.66 17.09
C LEU A 317 4.58 -8.85 15.81
N ILE A 318 3.69 -7.92 15.46
CA ILE A 318 3.88 -6.99 14.34
C ILE A 318 5.15 -6.15 14.55
N THR A 319 5.31 -5.56 15.73
CA THR A 319 6.46 -4.70 16.06
C THR A 319 7.77 -5.47 16.00
N LEU A 320 7.82 -6.67 16.59
CA LEU A 320 8.98 -7.55 16.55
C LEU A 320 9.32 -7.99 15.12
N GLY A 321 8.31 -8.36 14.34
CA GLY A 321 8.51 -8.77 12.95
C GLY A 321 9.04 -7.63 12.08
N LEU A 322 8.49 -6.42 12.22
CA LEU A 322 8.96 -5.22 11.51
C LEU A 322 10.40 -4.89 11.91
N TYR A 323 10.73 -4.98 13.20
CA TYR A 323 12.10 -4.79 13.69
C TYR A 323 13.08 -5.75 13.03
N LEU A 324 12.75 -7.04 12.95
CA LEU A 324 13.61 -8.05 12.32
C LEU A 324 13.83 -7.77 10.84
N VAL A 325 12.80 -7.34 10.09
CA VAL A 325 12.98 -6.96 8.68
C VAL A 325 13.88 -5.75 8.54
N LEU A 326 13.67 -4.71 9.36
CA LEU A 326 14.50 -3.50 9.35
C LEU A 326 15.96 -3.83 9.67
N TRP A 327 16.19 -4.68 10.66
CA TRP A 327 17.51 -5.13 11.04
C TRP A 327 18.17 -5.94 9.91
N GLY A 328 17.45 -6.89 9.31
CA GLY A 328 17.93 -7.66 8.16
C GLY A 328 18.36 -6.77 7.00
N LYS A 329 17.55 -5.74 6.67
CA LYS A 329 17.89 -4.78 5.61
C LYS A 329 19.07 -3.87 5.97
N SER A 330 19.18 -3.45 7.23
CA SER A 330 20.35 -2.68 7.67
C SER A 330 21.64 -3.48 7.53
N LYS A 331 21.58 -4.79 7.79
CA LYS A 331 22.72 -5.70 7.69
C LYS A 331 23.10 -6.00 6.24
N GLU A 332 22.12 -6.23 5.38
CA GLU A 332 22.35 -6.34 3.93
C GLU A 332 23.09 -5.12 3.37
N LYS A 333 22.65 -3.90 3.70
CA LYS A 333 23.30 -2.67 3.25
C LYS A 333 24.73 -2.51 3.77
N ALA A 334 24.97 -2.84 5.03
CA ALA A 334 26.32 -2.81 5.58
C ALA A 334 27.26 -3.76 4.82
N LEU A 335 26.77 -4.94 4.45
CA LEU A 335 27.52 -5.91 3.67
C LEU A 335 27.74 -5.45 2.22
N GLU A 336 26.76 -4.76 1.60
CA GLU A 336 26.95 -4.14 0.27
C GLU A 336 27.97 -3.00 0.29
N GLU A 337 28.00 -2.20 1.36
CA GLU A 337 28.98 -1.13 1.56
C GLU A 337 30.40 -1.71 1.78
N GLU A 338 30.51 -2.79 2.55
CA GLU A 338 31.77 -3.52 2.77
C GLU A 338 32.29 -4.17 1.48
N ASP A 339 31.43 -4.85 0.71
CA ASP A 339 31.79 -5.42 -0.61
C ASP A 339 32.26 -4.36 -1.61
N LYS A 340 31.64 -3.17 -1.61
CA LYS A 340 32.07 -2.05 -2.46
C LYS A 340 33.42 -1.50 -2.02
N CYS A 341 33.64 -1.38 -0.71
CA CYS A 341 34.91 -0.92 -0.14
C CYS A 341 36.05 -1.92 -0.43
N LEU A 342 35.78 -3.22 -0.42
CA LEU A 342 36.75 -4.26 -0.76
C LEU A 342 37.07 -4.34 -2.26
N LYS A 343 36.10 -4.03 -3.13
CA LYS A 343 36.30 -4.06 -4.60
C LYS A 343 36.97 -2.79 -5.15
N HIS A 344 36.89 -1.65 -4.44
CA HIS A 344 37.46 -0.39 -4.90
C HIS A 344 39.00 -0.39 -4.98
N PRO A 345 39.76 -0.93 -4.01
CA PRO A 345 41.23 -1.06 -4.10
C PRO A 345 41.66 -2.03 -5.20
N LEU A 346 40.96 -3.15 -5.35
CA LEU A 346 41.30 -4.19 -6.34
C LEU A 346 41.13 -3.73 -7.80
N LEU A 347 40.24 -2.77 -8.06
CA LEU A 347 40.06 -2.17 -9.38
C LEU A 347 41.06 -1.06 -9.70
N ASP A 348 41.61 -0.38 -8.68
CA ASP A 348 42.70 0.57 -8.85
C ASP A 348 44.04 -0.16 -9.03
N ASP A 349 44.30 -1.24 -8.27
CA ASP A 349 45.48 -2.09 -8.45
C ASP A 349 45.50 -2.76 -9.84
N GLN A 350 44.36 -3.25 -10.35
CA GLN A 350 44.27 -3.81 -11.71
C GLN A 350 44.38 -2.75 -12.82
N LYS A 351 44.07 -1.48 -12.55
CA LYS A 351 44.31 -0.39 -13.51
C LYS A 351 45.78 -0.01 -13.56
N GLU A 352 46.48 0.03 -12.43
CA GLU A 352 47.93 0.26 -12.40
C GLU A 352 48.69 -0.90 -13.05
N GLU A 353 48.30 -2.15 -12.81
CA GLU A 353 48.95 -3.32 -13.42
C GLU A 353 48.79 -3.37 -14.94
N ASN A 354 47.62 -2.99 -15.47
CA ASN A 354 47.39 -2.91 -16.92
C ASN A 354 48.11 -1.71 -17.59
N VAL A 355 48.29 -0.59 -16.88
CA VAL A 355 49.09 0.54 -17.39
C VAL A 355 50.58 0.20 -17.44
N VAL A 356 51.09 -0.64 -16.52
CA VAL A 356 52.49 -1.07 -16.54
C VAL A 356 52.77 -2.09 -17.65
N LEU A 357 51.79 -2.92 -18.03
CA LEU A 357 51.93 -3.89 -19.13
C LEU A 357 51.80 -3.28 -20.54
N ASP A 358 51.18 -2.11 -20.69
CA ASP A 358 51.08 -1.39 -21.98
C ASP A 358 52.29 -0.49 -22.29
N ILE A 359 53.29 -0.42 -21.38
CA ILE A 359 54.51 0.41 -21.52
C ILE A 359 55.78 -0.46 -21.73
N ALA A 360 55.67 -1.78 -21.74
CA ALA A 360 56.75 -2.73 -22.07
C ALA A 360 56.55 -3.31 -23.47
#